data_AF-A0A2A5JM17-F1
#
_entry.id   AF-A0A2A5JM17-F1
#
_cell.length_a   1.000
_cell.length_b   1.000
_cell.length_c   1.000
_cell.angle_alpha   90.00
_cell.angle_beta   90.00
_cell.angle_gamma   90.00
#
_symmetry.space_group_name_H-M   'P 1'
#
loop_
_entity.id
_entity.type
_entity.pdbx_description
1 polymer ?
#
loop_
_entity_poly.entity_id
_entity_poly.type
_entity_poly.pdbx_seq_one_letter_code
_entity_poly.pdbx_strand_id
1 'polypeptide(L)'
;MNSLLKVSALSLAVMLVQSPALAKDEAKVFEYTLNGSVYEIPASQADNLDEIIALIETNNDVSAFSVTQSKLTQFDDVNEADSATMLAGGNLRIYSELNTGYLNDFDQAFTYTCPNNMFVKSISSYHQNKQEDRRFSLVCAKFTTDSGSRIYRKTTKWSGYVNSYDQAFNFVCPNGQFLVGMSSRHDNGREDRLFNFNCASMATSSVGAALFAESCITTQYTGYDQPWTLGGNGALIGMSSRHDNRTEDRQTAVTYCSAASDW
;
A
#
# COMPACT_ATOMS: atom_id res chain seq x y z
N MET A 1 -91.17 -4.78 -30.87
CA MET A 1 -90.56 -3.64 -30.16
C MET A 1 -89.87 -4.15 -28.90
N ASN A 2 -88.55 -3.97 -28.87
CA ASN A 2 -87.57 -4.01 -27.78
C ASN A 2 -87.79 -4.87 -26.52
N SER A 3 -86.87 -5.82 -26.35
CA SER A 3 -86.46 -6.47 -25.11
C SER A 3 -85.28 -5.68 -24.51
N LEU A 4 -85.22 -5.55 -23.17
CA LEU A 4 -84.04 -5.12 -22.43
C LEU A 4 -84.04 -5.75 -21.02
N LEU A 5 -83.08 -6.65 -20.77
CA LEU A 5 -82.63 -7.07 -19.44
C LEU A 5 -81.41 -6.21 -19.04
N LYS A 6 -81.28 -5.91 -17.74
CA LYS A 6 -80.05 -5.38 -17.11
C LYS A 6 -79.46 -6.42 -16.15
N VAL A 7 -78.14 -6.63 -16.22
CA VAL A 7 -77.33 -7.42 -15.29
C VAL A 7 -76.23 -6.54 -14.70
N SER A 8 -75.89 -6.86 -13.45
CA SER A 8 -74.97 -6.24 -12.50
C SER A 8 -73.56 -5.91 -13.03
N ALA A 9 -72.96 -4.83 -12.51
CA ALA A 9 -71.59 -4.39 -12.77
C ALA A 9 -70.61 -4.98 -11.74
N LEU A 10 -69.47 -5.49 -12.23
CA LEU A 10 -68.34 -5.99 -11.45
C LEU A 10 -67.11 -5.12 -11.75
N SER A 11 -66.41 -4.67 -10.70
CA SER A 11 -65.24 -3.77 -10.77
C SER A 11 -64.04 -4.38 -11.51
N LEU A 12 -63.40 -3.57 -12.35
CA LEU A 12 -62.20 -3.92 -13.12
C LEU A 12 -60.96 -3.24 -12.49
N ALA A 13 -60.01 -4.04 -11.98
CA ALA A 13 -58.71 -3.57 -11.53
C ALA A 13 -57.71 -3.55 -12.70
N VAL A 14 -57.03 -2.44 -12.91
CA VAL A 14 -55.98 -2.26 -13.93
C VAL A 14 -54.64 -2.73 -13.34
N MET A 15 -54.07 -3.80 -13.88
CA MET A 15 -52.68 -4.17 -13.60
C MET A 15 -51.73 -3.38 -14.50
N LEU A 16 -50.87 -2.57 -13.91
CA LEU A 16 -49.71 -1.98 -14.56
C LEU A 16 -48.63 -3.06 -14.73
N VAL A 17 -48.32 -3.40 -15.98
CA VAL A 17 -47.19 -4.26 -16.33
C VAL A 17 -45.92 -3.43 -16.19
N GLN A 18 -45.16 -3.64 -15.12
CA GLN A 18 -43.78 -3.15 -15.02
C GLN A 18 -42.87 -4.15 -15.74
N SER A 19 -42.29 -3.74 -16.85
CA SER A 19 -41.17 -4.44 -17.47
C SER A 19 -39.94 -4.37 -16.54
N PRO A 20 -39.21 -5.47 -16.31
CA PRO A 20 -37.96 -5.39 -15.57
C PRO A 20 -36.93 -4.69 -16.44
N ALA A 21 -36.53 -3.49 -16.05
CA ALA A 21 -35.28 -2.92 -16.52
C ALA A 21 -34.16 -3.89 -16.11
N LEU A 22 -33.48 -4.48 -17.10
CA LEU A 22 -32.21 -5.16 -16.88
C LEU A 22 -31.26 -4.12 -16.28
N ALA A 23 -31.06 -4.15 -14.96
CA ALA A 23 -29.85 -3.62 -14.38
C ALA A 23 -28.71 -4.44 -14.98
N LYS A 24 -27.96 -3.85 -15.93
CA LYS A 24 -26.67 -4.38 -16.31
C LYS A 24 -25.80 -4.26 -15.06
N ASP A 25 -25.49 -5.40 -14.46
CA ASP A 25 -24.45 -5.53 -13.46
C ASP A 25 -23.18 -4.97 -14.12
N GLU A 26 -22.75 -3.77 -13.72
CA GLU A 26 -21.46 -3.24 -14.15
C GLU A 26 -20.42 -4.24 -13.66
N ALA A 27 -19.85 -5.00 -14.59
CA ALA A 27 -18.84 -5.98 -14.25
C ALA A 27 -17.74 -5.24 -13.50
N LYS A 28 -17.59 -5.56 -12.22
CA LYS A 28 -16.58 -4.93 -11.37
C LYS A 28 -15.21 -5.17 -12.04
N VAL A 29 -14.54 -4.10 -12.45
CA VAL A 29 -13.20 -4.15 -13.05
C VAL A 29 -12.22 -3.40 -12.16
N PHE A 30 -10.96 -3.79 -12.22
CA PHE A 30 -9.86 -3.02 -11.64
C PHE A 30 -9.23 -2.18 -12.74
N GLU A 31 -9.21 -0.87 -12.57
CA GLU A 31 -8.57 0.02 -13.53
C GLU A 31 -7.11 0.29 -13.15
N TYR A 32 -6.22 0.15 -14.12
CA TYR A 32 -4.82 0.53 -14.01
C TYR A 32 -4.47 1.48 -15.15
N THR A 33 -3.95 2.67 -14.87
CA THR A 33 -3.57 3.63 -15.92
C THR A 33 -2.06 3.64 -16.08
N LEU A 34 -1.54 3.71 -17.30
CA LEU A 34 -0.10 3.88 -17.61
C LEU A 34 0.04 4.63 -18.94
N ASN A 35 0.92 5.64 -19.00
CA ASN A 35 1.27 6.37 -20.23
C ASN A 35 0.07 6.87 -21.07
N GLY A 36 -1.00 7.34 -20.41
CA GLY A 36 -2.21 7.82 -21.10
C GLY A 36 -3.13 6.71 -21.61
N SER A 37 -2.93 5.46 -21.20
CA SER A 37 -3.85 4.34 -21.42
C SER A 37 -4.45 3.85 -20.11
N VAL A 38 -5.74 3.51 -20.12
CA VAL A 38 -6.43 2.81 -19.05
C VAL A 38 -6.52 1.34 -19.43
N TYR A 39 -6.14 0.48 -18.51
CA TYR A 39 -6.22 -0.97 -18.59
C TYR A 39 -7.30 -1.42 -17.61
N GLU A 40 -8.42 -1.94 -18.13
CA GLU A 40 -9.46 -2.53 -17.30
C GLU A 40 -9.14 -4.02 -17.14
N ILE A 41 -8.85 -4.42 -15.91
CA ILE A 41 -8.50 -5.77 -15.54
C ILE A 41 -9.74 -6.41 -14.93
N PRO A 42 -10.28 -7.50 -15.49
CA PRO A 42 -11.49 -8.15 -14.96
C PRO A 42 -11.37 -8.50 -13.47
N ALA A 43 -12.43 -8.37 -12.68
CA ALA A 43 -12.38 -8.79 -11.27
C ALA A 43 -12.03 -10.27 -11.08
N SER A 44 -12.29 -11.12 -12.07
CA SER A 44 -11.85 -12.52 -12.07
C SER A 44 -10.32 -12.69 -12.06
N GLN A 45 -9.57 -11.65 -12.41
CA GLN A 45 -8.11 -11.61 -12.37
C GLN A 45 -7.56 -10.97 -11.09
N ALA A 46 -8.37 -10.85 -10.03
CA ALA A 46 -7.94 -10.23 -8.78
C ALA A 46 -6.63 -10.80 -8.22
N ASP A 47 -6.44 -12.12 -8.34
CA ASP A 47 -5.26 -12.83 -7.85
C ASP A 47 -4.02 -12.66 -8.74
N ASN A 48 -4.23 -12.41 -10.05
CA ASN A 48 -3.16 -12.23 -11.04
C ASN A 48 -2.80 -10.75 -11.26
N LEU A 49 -3.48 -9.82 -10.59
CA LEU A 49 -3.39 -8.41 -10.89
C LEU A 49 -1.96 -7.87 -10.86
N ASP A 50 -1.15 -8.33 -9.92
CA ASP A 50 0.24 -7.85 -9.79
C ASP A 50 1.13 -8.33 -10.94
N GLU A 51 0.92 -9.56 -11.40
CA GLU A 51 1.58 -10.08 -12.61
C GLU A 51 1.13 -9.29 -13.83
N ILE A 52 -0.17 -9.06 -13.96
CA ILE A 52 -0.76 -8.28 -15.04
C ILE A 52 -0.21 -6.85 -15.07
N ILE A 53 -0.17 -6.16 -13.93
CA ILE A 53 0.40 -4.82 -13.82
C ILE A 53 1.89 -4.83 -14.17
N ALA A 54 2.66 -5.81 -13.69
CA ALA A 54 4.07 -5.92 -14.02
C ALA A 54 4.28 -6.12 -15.53
N LEU A 55 3.44 -6.92 -16.19
CA LEU A 55 3.44 -7.10 -17.64
C LEU A 55 3.09 -5.77 -18.35
N ILE A 56 2.07 -5.05 -17.89
CA ILE A 56 1.70 -3.74 -18.44
C ILE A 56 2.85 -2.74 -18.31
N GLU A 57 3.47 -2.63 -17.13
CA GLU A 57 4.59 -1.71 -16.84
C GLU A 57 5.83 -2.02 -17.67
N THR A 58 6.03 -3.28 -18.04
CA THR A 58 7.14 -3.74 -18.89
C THR A 58 6.77 -3.87 -20.37
N ASN A 59 5.59 -3.36 -20.76
CA ASN A 59 5.06 -3.39 -22.12
C ASN A 59 5.01 -4.80 -22.74
N ASN A 60 4.69 -5.80 -21.91
CA ASN A 60 4.45 -7.19 -22.31
C ASN A 60 2.96 -7.45 -22.60
N ASP A 61 2.68 -8.53 -23.34
CA ASP A 61 1.32 -8.92 -23.70
C ASP A 61 0.50 -9.36 -22.47
N VAL A 62 -0.73 -8.86 -22.37
CA VAL A 62 -1.70 -9.18 -21.31
C VAL A 62 -3.02 -9.74 -21.84
N SER A 63 -3.08 -10.06 -23.13
CA SER A 63 -4.26 -10.59 -23.81
C SER A 63 -4.80 -11.88 -23.15
N ALA A 64 -3.89 -12.71 -22.61
CA ALA A 64 -4.21 -13.93 -21.88
C ALA A 64 -5.08 -13.70 -20.62
N PHE A 65 -5.09 -12.48 -20.09
CA PHE A 65 -5.82 -12.10 -18.89
C PHE A 65 -7.14 -11.38 -19.19
N SER A 66 -7.52 -11.24 -20.46
CA SER A 66 -8.70 -10.50 -20.91
C SER A 66 -8.71 -9.03 -20.47
N VAL A 67 -7.53 -8.43 -20.37
CA VAL A 67 -7.37 -7.01 -20.06
C VAL A 67 -7.76 -6.18 -21.29
N THR A 68 -8.64 -5.21 -21.12
CA THR A 68 -8.97 -4.23 -22.16
C THR A 68 -8.13 -2.98 -21.98
N GLN A 69 -7.55 -2.47 -23.07
CA GLN A 69 -6.79 -1.21 -23.07
C GLN A 69 -7.57 -0.16 -23.85
N SER A 70 -7.83 0.99 -23.23
CA SER A 70 -8.36 2.19 -23.88
C SER A 70 -7.33 3.31 -23.77
N LYS A 71 -7.24 4.17 -24.79
CA LYS A 71 -6.51 5.44 -24.64
C LYS A 71 -7.40 6.43 -23.92
N LEU A 72 -6.85 7.16 -22.95
CA LEU A 72 -7.49 8.36 -22.42
C LEU A 72 -7.69 9.31 -23.61
N THR A 73 -8.94 9.48 -24.02
CA THR A 73 -9.32 10.58 -24.90
C THR A 73 -9.14 11.86 -24.11
N GLN A 74 -8.39 12.80 -24.67
CA GLN A 74 -8.30 14.16 -24.16
C GLN A 74 -9.73 14.71 -24.04
N PHE A 75 -10.20 14.94 -22.82
CA PHE A 75 -11.51 15.55 -22.59
C PHE A 75 -11.38 17.05 -22.85
N ASP A 76 -12.04 17.52 -23.91
CA ASP A 76 -12.36 18.94 -24.09
C ASP A 76 -13.37 19.35 -23.00
N ASP A 77 -13.04 20.41 -22.26
CA ASP A 77 -13.86 21.21 -21.32
C ASP A 77 -15.17 20.57 -20.81
N VAL A 78 -15.09 19.86 -19.68
CA VAL A 78 -16.28 19.53 -18.87
C VAL A 78 -16.38 20.52 -17.72
N ASN A 79 -17.52 21.22 -17.66
CA ASN A 79 -17.85 22.21 -16.64
C ASN A 79 -17.66 21.66 -15.20
N GLU A 80 -16.95 22.45 -14.41
CA GLU A 80 -16.47 22.24 -13.05
C GLU A 80 -17.60 22.36 -12.00
N ALA A 81 -18.68 21.59 -12.14
CA ALA A 81 -19.82 21.68 -11.23
C ALA A 81 -20.68 20.41 -11.13
N ASP A 82 -20.09 19.22 -10.96
CA ASP A 82 -20.77 18.11 -10.24
C ASP A 82 -19.84 16.91 -9.86
N SER A 83 -18.52 17.09 -9.82
CA SER A 83 -17.65 16.06 -9.26
C SER A 83 -17.57 16.31 -7.77
N ALA A 84 -18.31 15.53 -6.97
CA ALA A 84 -17.93 15.34 -5.58
C ALA A 84 -16.45 14.95 -5.59
N THR A 85 -15.59 15.84 -5.10
CA THR A 85 -14.15 15.60 -4.96
C THR A 85 -14.00 14.42 -4.00
N MET A 86 -14.01 13.21 -4.56
CA MET A 86 -13.70 11.98 -3.85
C MET A 86 -12.24 12.10 -3.46
N LEU A 87 -12.01 12.42 -2.20
CA LEU A 87 -10.69 12.49 -1.59
C LEU A 87 -9.95 11.20 -1.93
N ALA A 88 -8.83 11.31 -2.63
CA ALA A 88 -8.03 10.14 -2.91
C ALA A 88 -7.34 9.73 -1.61
N GLY A 89 -7.61 8.51 -1.14
CA GLY A 89 -7.04 8.00 0.10
C GLY A 89 -8.06 7.41 1.06
N GLY A 90 -7.75 7.46 2.35
CA GLY A 90 -8.53 6.89 3.44
C GLY A 90 -7.69 5.93 4.30
N ASN A 91 -8.37 5.13 5.11
CA ASN A 91 -7.70 4.15 5.96
C ASN A 91 -7.02 3.06 5.10
N LEU A 92 -5.77 2.75 5.42
CA LEU A 92 -5.01 1.69 4.77
C LEU A 92 -5.53 0.33 5.26
N ARG A 93 -5.86 -0.54 4.31
CA ARG A 93 -6.28 -1.93 4.55
C ARG A 93 -5.31 -2.88 3.88
N ILE A 94 -4.73 -3.77 4.68
CA ILE A 94 -3.80 -4.78 4.18
C ILE A 94 -4.60 -5.87 3.45
N TYR A 95 -4.19 -6.22 2.24
CA TYR A 95 -4.76 -7.36 1.51
C TYR A 95 -3.74 -8.43 1.13
N SER A 96 -2.45 -8.15 1.27
CA SER A 96 -1.37 -9.11 1.00
C SER A 96 -0.13 -8.75 1.81
N GLU A 97 0.58 -9.76 2.30
CA GLU A 97 1.80 -9.62 3.08
C GLU A 97 2.88 -10.57 2.59
N LEU A 98 4.14 -10.13 2.73
CA LEU A 98 5.33 -10.91 2.45
C LEU A 98 6.27 -10.78 3.63
N ASN A 99 6.52 -11.90 4.31
CA ASN A 99 7.58 -12.01 5.31
C ASN A 99 8.89 -12.38 4.61
N THR A 100 9.94 -11.60 4.83
CA THR A 100 11.23 -11.83 4.17
C THR A 100 12.03 -12.98 4.77
N GLY A 101 11.68 -13.45 5.97
CA GLY A 101 12.63 -14.14 6.83
C GLY A 101 13.79 -13.21 7.24
N TYR A 102 14.83 -13.76 7.87
CA TYR A 102 16.01 -12.96 8.22
C TYR A 102 16.81 -12.60 6.97
N LEU A 103 17.05 -11.30 6.80
CA LEU A 103 17.74 -10.71 5.65
C LEU A 103 19.26 -10.77 5.75
N ASN A 104 19.79 -10.98 6.95
CA ASN A 104 21.22 -11.10 7.22
C ASN A 104 21.49 -12.23 8.21
N ASP A 105 22.71 -12.75 8.18
CA ASP A 105 23.35 -13.39 9.32
C ASP A 105 24.04 -12.34 10.20
N PHE A 106 24.51 -12.72 11.38
CA PHE A 106 25.31 -11.84 12.23
C PHE A 106 26.58 -11.39 11.53
N ASP A 107 27.03 -10.18 11.83
CA ASP A 107 28.15 -9.45 11.21
C ASP A 107 27.96 -9.15 9.72
N GLN A 108 26.88 -9.63 9.12
CA GLN A 108 26.59 -9.41 7.71
C GLN A 108 25.69 -8.20 7.52
N ALA A 109 26.01 -7.45 6.46
CA ALA A 109 25.15 -6.40 5.96
C ALA A 109 23.95 -6.99 5.20
N PHE A 110 22.89 -6.21 5.09
CA PHE A 110 21.82 -6.48 4.12
C PHE A 110 21.38 -5.19 3.46
N THR A 111 20.78 -5.34 2.28
CA THR A 111 20.03 -4.28 1.59
C THR A 111 18.80 -4.92 0.99
N TYR A 112 17.62 -4.43 1.37
CA TYR A 112 16.37 -4.99 0.87
C TYR A 112 15.38 -3.88 0.54
N THR A 113 14.69 -4.04 -0.58
CA THR A 113 13.53 -3.22 -0.97
C THR A 113 12.37 -4.17 -1.22
N CYS A 114 11.23 -3.90 -0.59
CA CYS A 114 10.00 -4.65 -0.78
C CYS A 114 9.65 -4.73 -2.28
N PRO A 115 9.12 -5.86 -2.77
CA PRO A 115 8.74 -5.99 -4.18
C PRO A 115 7.44 -5.24 -4.50
N ASN A 116 7.12 -5.10 -5.80
CA ASN A 116 5.78 -4.89 -6.38
C ASN A 116 4.76 -4.09 -5.53
N ASN A 117 4.82 -2.76 -5.54
CA ASN A 117 3.87 -1.88 -4.82
C ASN A 117 3.74 -2.12 -3.31
N MET A 118 4.64 -2.89 -2.70
CA MET A 118 4.62 -3.14 -1.26
C MET A 118 5.43 -2.09 -0.50
N PHE A 119 4.97 -1.86 0.73
CA PHE A 119 5.59 -0.97 1.71
C PHE A 119 5.93 -1.77 2.97
N VAL A 120 6.92 -1.31 3.74
CA VAL A 120 7.30 -1.96 5.00
C VAL A 120 6.18 -1.75 6.01
N LYS A 121 5.61 -2.85 6.50
CA LYS A 121 4.55 -2.90 7.52
C LYS A 121 5.09 -3.15 8.92
N SER A 122 6.12 -3.97 9.03
CA SER A 122 6.80 -4.20 10.29
C SER A 122 8.26 -4.59 10.09
N ILE A 123 9.04 -4.37 11.13
CA ILE A 123 10.45 -4.74 11.25
C ILE A 123 10.56 -5.60 12.49
N SER A 124 11.23 -6.74 12.38
CA SER A 124 11.58 -7.58 13.52
C SER A 124 13.08 -7.75 13.62
N SER A 125 13.57 -7.88 14.84
CA SER A 125 14.98 -8.12 15.08
C SER A 125 15.22 -8.84 16.40
N TYR A 126 16.34 -9.56 16.48
CA TYR A 126 16.84 -10.11 17.73
C TYR A 126 18.35 -9.98 17.81
N HIS A 127 18.83 -9.87 19.04
CA HIS A 127 20.24 -9.67 19.40
C HIS A 127 20.90 -11.00 19.80
N GLN A 128 22.22 -11.11 19.61
CA GLN A 128 23.06 -12.17 20.16
C GLN A 128 24.36 -11.60 20.71
N ASN A 129 24.54 -11.70 22.04
CA ASN A 129 25.70 -11.16 22.74
C ASN A 129 27.05 -11.73 22.29
N LYS A 130 27.09 -12.95 21.72
CA LYS A 130 28.39 -13.47 21.24
C LYS A 130 28.94 -12.66 20.06
N GLN A 131 28.06 -12.15 19.23
CA GLN A 131 28.41 -11.31 18.08
C GLN A 131 28.20 -9.83 18.36
N GLU A 132 27.53 -9.49 19.47
CA GLU A 132 27.06 -8.14 19.79
C GLU A 132 26.35 -7.51 18.58
N ASP A 133 25.53 -8.32 17.90
CA ASP A 133 24.91 -7.95 16.63
C ASP A 133 23.45 -8.42 16.55
N ARG A 134 22.71 -7.81 15.63
CA ARG A 134 21.30 -8.06 15.38
C ARG A 134 21.04 -8.62 13.98
N ARG A 135 20.11 -9.58 13.92
CA ARG A 135 19.48 -10.00 12.66
C ARG A 135 18.18 -9.27 12.44
N PHE A 136 17.84 -9.01 11.18
CA PHE A 136 16.65 -8.24 10.81
C PHE A 136 15.77 -9.02 9.85
N SER A 137 14.46 -8.92 10.03
CA SER A 137 13.45 -9.33 9.04
C SER A 137 12.43 -8.21 8.85
N LEU A 138 11.81 -8.20 7.67
CA LEU A 138 10.77 -7.24 7.31
C LEU A 138 9.49 -8.00 6.97
N VAL A 139 8.35 -7.38 7.26
CA VAL A 139 7.08 -7.71 6.61
C VAL A 139 6.75 -6.57 5.66
N CYS A 140 6.64 -6.89 4.38
CA CYS A 140 6.14 -5.99 3.35
C CYS A 140 4.63 -6.24 3.19
N ALA A 141 3.85 -5.19 2.93
CA ALA A 141 2.40 -5.31 2.73
C ALA A 141 1.92 -4.49 1.52
N LYS A 142 0.86 -4.98 0.89
CA LYS A 142 0.05 -4.23 -0.07
C LYS A 142 -1.19 -3.69 0.60
N PHE A 143 -1.57 -2.50 0.18
CA PHE A 143 -2.66 -1.76 0.80
C PHE A 143 -3.75 -1.42 -0.22
N THR A 144 -4.98 -1.43 0.24
CA THR A 144 -6.07 -0.67 -0.35
C THR A 144 -6.46 0.49 0.57
N THR A 145 -7.19 1.47 0.05
CA THR A 145 -7.95 2.42 0.86
C THR A 145 -9.21 1.75 1.42
N ASP A 146 -9.92 2.44 2.30
CA ASP A 146 -11.22 1.98 2.80
C ASP A 146 -12.34 2.00 1.75
N SER A 147 -12.20 2.83 0.71
CA SER A 147 -13.01 2.79 -0.51
C SER A 147 -12.67 1.61 -1.43
N GLY A 148 -11.58 0.89 -1.17
CA GLY A 148 -11.16 -0.29 -1.92
C GLY A 148 -10.19 -0.03 -3.06
N SER A 149 -9.75 1.22 -3.27
CA SER A 149 -8.72 1.56 -4.26
C SER A 149 -7.38 0.95 -3.88
N ARG A 150 -6.68 0.31 -4.82
CA ARG A 150 -5.33 -0.22 -4.57
C ARG A 150 -4.30 0.91 -4.46
N ILE A 151 -3.32 0.69 -3.61
CA ILE A 151 -2.19 1.60 -3.43
C ILE A 151 -1.00 1.12 -4.26
N TYR A 152 -0.47 2.06 -5.04
CA TYR A 152 0.70 1.91 -5.88
C TYR A 152 1.88 2.66 -5.26
N ARG A 153 3.08 2.15 -5.53
CA ARG A 153 4.34 2.75 -5.10
C ARG A 153 4.94 3.54 -6.24
N LYS A 154 5.28 4.80 -5.97
CA LYS A 154 6.04 5.64 -6.91
C LYS A 154 7.53 5.32 -6.88
N THR A 155 8.35 6.16 -7.50
CA THR A 155 9.81 6.00 -7.51
C THR A 155 10.36 5.91 -6.09
N THR A 156 11.30 4.98 -5.89
CA THR A 156 11.97 4.78 -4.60
C THR A 156 13.26 5.60 -4.53
N LYS A 157 13.65 6.04 -3.33
CA LYS A 157 14.89 6.77 -3.09
C LYS A 157 15.50 6.38 -1.75
N TRP A 158 16.76 5.98 -1.78
CA TRP A 158 17.57 5.75 -0.59
C TRP A 158 17.98 7.07 0.06
N SER A 159 17.94 7.11 1.39
CA SER A 159 18.39 8.25 2.20
C SER A 159 19.91 8.42 2.22
N GLY A 160 20.66 7.34 1.99
CA GLY A 160 22.03 7.22 2.47
C GLY A 160 22.04 6.84 3.95
N TYR A 161 23.22 6.57 4.52
CA TYR A 161 23.33 6.24 5.94
C TYR A 161 22.89 7.43 6.80
N VAL A 162 21.92 7.22 7.68
CA VAL A 162 21.29 8.27 8.49
C VAL A 162 21.96 8.48 9.83
N ASN A 163 22.90 7.61 10.17
CA ASN A 163 23.71 7.68 11.39
C ASN A 163 25.17 7.40 11.07
N SER A 164 26.03 7.74 12.02
CA SER A 164 27.34 7.12 12.19
C SER A 164 27.24 6.01 13.23
N TYR A 165 28.28 5.17 13.32
CA TYR A 165 28.38 4.19 14.40
C TYR A 165 28.38 4.88 15.76
N ASP A 166 27.86 4.19 16.78
CA ASP A 166 27.66 4.61 18.18
C ASP A 166 26.73 5.82 18.32
N GLN A 167 26.15 6.30 17.22
CA GLN A 167 25.24 7.44 17.23
C GLN A 167 23.79 6.99 17.12
N ALA A 168 22.94 7.70 17.86
CA ALA A 168 21.50 7.62 17.73
C ALA A 168 21.03 8.16 16.36
N PHE A 169 19.82 7.78 15.97
CA PHE A 169 19.14 8.42 14.84
C PHE A 169 17.64 8.54 15.08
N ASN A 170 17.04 9.49 14.37
CA ASN A 170 15.61 9.61 14.23
C ASN A 170 15.31 9.92 12.77
N PHE A 171 14.92 8.89 12.02
CA PHE A 171 14.66 9.00 10.59
C PHE A 171 13.17 8.89 10.32
N VAL A 172 12.68 9.83 9.50
CA VAL A 172 11.34 9.79 8.91
C VAL A 172 11.51 10.07 7.42
N CYS A 173 10.80 9.32 6.59
CA CYS A 173 10.78 9.53 5.16
C CYS A 173 10.30 10.97 4.82
N PRO A 174 10.80 11.56 3.72
CA PRO A 174 10.34 12.88 3.26
C PRO A 174 8.81 12.97 3.11
N ASN A 175 8.25 14.19 3.18
CA ASN A 175 6.81 14.46 3.22
C ASN A 175 5.94 13.51 2.36
N GLY A 176 5.05 12.77 3.01
CA GLY A 176 4.11 11.84 2.35
C GLY A 176 4.74 10.54 1.83
N GLN A 177 6.00 10.25 2.17
CA GLN A 177 6.64 9.00 1.80
C GLN A 177 6.63 7.98 2.94
N PHE A 178 6.66 6.73 2.53
CA PHE A 178 6.62 5.56 3.37
C PHE A 178 7.87 4.72 3.14
N LEU A 179 8.27 3.96 4.15
CA LEU A 179 9.36 3.02 4.05
C LEU A 179 8.99 1.89 3.08
N VAL A 180 9.88 1.63 2.14
CA VAL A 180 9.78 0.53 1.17
C VAL A 180 11.00 -0.36 1.20
N GLY A 181 12.01 -0.02 2.01
CA GLY A 181 13.22 -0.81 2.16
C GLY A 181 14.10 -0.31 3.28
N MET A 182 15.05 -1.16 3.66
CA MET A 182 16.04 -0.88 4.69
C MET A 182 17.36 -1.56 4.30
N SER A 183 18.45 -0.91 4.65
CA SER A 183 19.81 -1.41 4.51
C SER A 183 20.55 -1.14 5.81
N SER A 184 21.38 -2.09 6.22
CA SER A 184 22.18 -1.94 7.42
C SER A 184 23.50 -2.68 7.30
N ARG A 185 24.54 -2.10 7.88
CA ARG A 185 25.91 -2.62 7.87
C ARG A 185 26.48 -2.62 9.28
N HIS A 186 26.96 -3.79 9.71
CA HIS A 186 27.66 -3.99 10.98
C HIS A 186 29.14 -3.63 10.87
N ASP A 187 29.76 -3.29 12.00
CA ASP A 187 31.21 -3.12 12.17
C ASP A 187 31.67 -3.80 13.45
N ASN A 188 32.39 -4.91 13.32
CA ASN A 188 32.88 -5.71 14.46
C ASN A 188 33.90 -4.98 15.34
N GLY A 189 34.41 -3.81 14.92
CA GLY A 189 35.29 -3.00 15.76
C GLY A 189 34.52 -2.21 16.80
N ARG A 190 33.29 -1.80 16.46
CA ARG A 190 32.39 -1.01 17.30
C ARG A 190 31.23 -1.83 17.85
N GLU A 191 30.97 -3.00 17.28
CA GLU A 191 29.81 -3.83 17.57
C GLU A 191 28.49 -3.05 17.39
N ASP A 192 28.42 -2.34 16.26
CA ASP A 192 27.31 -1.44 15.97
C ASP A 192 26.95 -1.39 14.47
N ARG A 193 25.76 -0.86 14.17
CA ARG A 193 25.18 -0.79 12.84
C ARG A 193 24.93 0.63 12.33
N LEU A 194 25.28 0.83 11.05
CA LEU A 194 24.74 1.91 10.24
C LEU A 194 23.37 1.51 9.67
N PHE A 195 22.49 2.49 9.51
CA PHE A 195 21.15 2.33 8.96
C PHE A 195 20.92 3.27 7.78
N ASN A 196 20.31 2.75 6.73
CA ASN A 196 19.93 3.47 5.52
C ASN A 196 18.53 3.00 5.11
N PHE A 197 17.68 3.92 4.69
CA PHE A 197 16.27 3.67 4.46
C PHE A 197 15.86 4.02 3.04
N ASN A 198 14.98 3.21 2.46
CA ASN A 198 14.41 3.46 1.14
C ASN A 198 12.97 3.96 1.30
N CYS A 199 12.66 5.10 0.70
CA CYS A 199 11.36 5.75 0.80
C CYS A 199 10.69 5.85 -0.56
N ALA A 200 9.35 5.81 -0.58
CA ALA A 200 8.55 6.11 -1.76
C ALA A 200 7.17 6.65 -1.38
N SER A 201 6.58 7.44 -2.26
CA SER A 201 5.19 7.90 -2.10
C SER A 201 4.19 6.79 -2.43
N MET A 202 3.05 6.81 -1.74
CA MET A 202 1.84 6.07 -2.11
C MET A 202 1.05 6.85 -3.17
N ALA A 203 0.26 6.16 -4.00
CA ALA A 203 -0.71 6.76 -4.90
C ALA A 203 -1.86 5.77 -5.16
N THR A 204 -3.06 6.26 -5.47
CA THR A 204 -4.20 5.39 -5.85
C THR A 204 -4.15 4.93 -7.32
N SER A 205 -3.22 5.46 -8.11
CA SER A 205 -2.89 4.97 -9.45
C SER A 205 -1.45 5.30 -9.82
N SER A 206 -0.89 4.63 -10.85
CA SER A 206 0.48 4.88 -11.29
C SER A 206 0.70 6.31 -11.81
N VAL A 207 -0.36 6.99 -12.26
CA VAL A 207 -0.35 8.39 -12.74
C VAL A 207 -0.94 9.38 -11.71
N GLY A 208 -1.56 8.88 -10.64
CA GLY A 208 -2.23 9.70 -9.63
C GLY A 208 -1.26 10.48 -8.76
N ALA A 209 -1.77 11.52 -8.09
CA ALA A 209 -1.02 12.31 -7.12
C ALA A 209 -0.50 11.42 -5.97
N ALA A 210 0.59 11.87 -5.36
CA ALA A 210 1.11 11.24 -4.15
C ALA A 210 0.14 11.46 -2.99
N LEU A 211 -0.11 10.41 -2.21
CA LEU A 211 -0.82 10.51 -0.95
C LEU A 211 0.17 10.86 0.17
N PHE A 212 -0.25 11.74 1.06
CA PHE A 212 0.38 12.08 2.33
C PHE A 212 0.02 11.07 3.41
N ALA A 213 0.94 10.84 4.35
CA ALA A 213 0.74 9.90 5.43
C ALA A 213 -0.09 10.52 6.57
N GLU A 214 -1.10 9.81 7.05
CA GLU A 214 -2.02 10.27 8.08
C GLU A 214 -2.25 9.22 9.19
N SER A 215 -2.79 9.66 10.32
CA SER A 215 -3.08 8.79 11.46
C SER A 215 -1.84 8.00 11.90
N CYS A 216 -0.76 8.73 12.16
CA CYS A 216 0.54 8.18 12.47
C CYS A 216 0.76 8.02 13.97
N ILE A 217 1.32 6.88 14.37
CA ILE A 217 1.68 6.59 15.76
C ILE A 217 3.14 6.13 15.80
N THR A 218 3.87 6.58 16.83
CA THR A 218 5.22 6.10 17.14
C THR A 218 5.15 5.11 18.29
N THR A 219 5.79 3.96 18.12
CA THR A 219 5.88 2.95 19.18
C THR A 219 6.74 3.45 20.34
N GLN A 220 6.61 2.82 21.51
CA GLN A 220 7.61 2.98 22.55
C GLN A 220 8.95 2.35 22.13
N TYR A 221 10.03 2.81 22.76
CA TYR A 221 11.35 2.19 22.58
C TYR A 221 11.36 0.77 23.16
N THR A 222 12.02 -0.14 22.46
CA THR A 222 12.30 -1.50 22.93
C THR A 222 13.29 -1.50 24.10
N GLY A 223 13.40 -2.65 24.78
CA GLY A 223 14.56 -2.93 25.63
C GLY A 223 15.82 -3.22 24.82
N TYR A 224 16.96 -3.27 25.51
CA TYR A 224 18.20 -3.86 25.01
C TYR A 224 18.15 -5.39 25.09
N ASP A 225 18.95 -6.07 24.28
CA ASP A 225 19.16 -7.52 24.15
C ASP A 225 17.92 -8.37 23.86
N GLN A 226 16.74 -7.75 23.82
CA GLN A 226 15.49 -8.45 23.62
C GLN A 226 15.14 -8.54 22.13
N PRO A 227 14.53 -9.66 21.70
CA PRO A 227 13.87 -9.71 20.42
C PRO A 227 12.68 -8.74 20.42
N TRP A 228 12.45 -8.11 19.28
CA TRP A 228 11.32 -7.22 19.10
C TRP A 228 10.71 -7.34 17.71
N THR A 229 9.44 -6.93 17.62
CA THR A 229 8.72 -6.72 16.37
C THR A 229 7.98 -5.41 16.49
N LEU A 230 8.26 -4.48 15.59
CA LEU A 230 7.75 -3.11 15.60
C LEU A 230 7.01 -2.84 14.28
N GLY A 231 5.82 -2.26 14.38
CA GLY A 231 4.93 -1.99 13.26
C GLY A 231 3.47 -2.07 13.68
N GLY A 232 2.57 -2.14 12.71
CA GLY A 232 1.14 -2.22 12.97
C GLY A 232 0.33 -2.57 11.72
N ASN A 233 -0.93 -2.16 11.68
CA ASN A 233 -1.80 -2.38 10.51
C ASN A 233 -1.59 -1.35 9.40
N GLY A 234 -0.63 -0.44 9.56
CA GLY A 234 -0.27 0.59 8.60
C GLY A 234 1.10 0.36 7.96
N ALA A 235 1.52 1.31 7.14
CA ALA A 235 2.87 1.34 6.57
C ALA A 235 3.79 2.20 7.43
N LEU A 236 5.03 1.76 7.61
CA LEU A 236 6.04 2.54 8.33
C LEU A 236 6.42 3.77 7.53
N ILE A 237 6.69 4.86 8.23
CA ILE A 237 7.27 6.09 7.67
C ILE A 237 8.63 6.42 8.28
N GLY A 238 8.99 5.78 9.40
CA GLY A 238 10.22 6.12 10.10
C GLY A 238 10.64 5.10 11.15
N MET A 239 11.89 5.24 11.57
CA MET A 239 12.52 4.44 12.61
C MET A 239 13.49 5.34 13.38
N SER A 240 13.58 5.14 14.69
CA SER A 240 14.53 5.83 15.56
C SER A 240 15.23 4.84 16.47
N SER A 241 16.44 5.20 16.87
CA SER A 241 17.29 4.36 17.71
C SER A 241 18.06 5.17 18.74
N ARG A 242 18.25 4.58 19.92
CA ARG A 242 19.20 5.02 20.95
C ARG A 242 20.26 3.94 21.13
N HIS A 243 21.51 4.34 21.28
CA HIS A 243 22.66 3.46 21.45
C HIS A 243 23.16 3.52 22.90
N ASP A 244 23.63 2.41 23.44
CA ASP A 244 24.30 2.34 24.74
C ASP A 244 25.58 1.49 24.66
N ASN A 245 26.74 2.15 24.79
CA ASN A 245 28.07 1.54 24.67
C ASN A 245 28.42 0.59 25.84
N ARG A 246 27.56 0.38 26.83
CA ARG A 246 27.78 -0.64 27.87
C ARG A 246 27.12 -1.96 27.52
N THR A 247 26.08 -1.91 26.70
CA THR A 247 25.34 -3.08 26.25
C THR A 247 25.69 -3.43 24.80
N GLU A 248 26.33 -2.51 24.06
CA GLU A 248 26.63 -2.63 22.62
C GLU A 248 25.38 -3.05 21.83
N ASP A 249 24.26 -2.43 22.21
CA ASP A 249 22.97 -2.68 21.61
C ASP A 249 22.13 -1.39 21.52
N ARG A 250 21.08 -1.46 20.71
CA ARG A 250 20.17 -0.37 20.40
C ARG A 250 18.76 -0.64 20.89
N GLN A 251 18.20 0.35 21.59
CA GLN A 251 16.76 0.51 21.70
C GLN A 251 16.21 1.07 20.39
N THR A 252 15.06 0.58 19.95
CA THR A 252 14.44 0.97 18.68
C THR A 252 12.98 1.36 18.88
N ALA A 253 12.52 2.35 18.13
CA ALA A 253 11.10 2.66 17.94
C ALA A 253 10.81 2.90 16.45
N VAL A 254 9.57 2.66 16.00
CA VAL A 254 9.14 2.96 14.63
C VAL A 254 7.91 3.87 14.64
N THR A 255 7.75 4.62 13.56
CA THR A 255 6.53 5.38 13.28
C THR A 255 5.84 4.76 12.08
N TYR A 256 4.55 4.47 12.20
CA TYR A 256 3.72 3.96 11.11
C TYR A 256 2.40 4.71 11.06
N CYS A 257 1.78 4.74 9.89
CA CYS A 257 0.57 5.48 9.59
C CYS A 257 -0.50 4.52 9.06
N SER A 258 -1.71 4.60 9.61
CA SER A 258 -2.83 3.74 9.22
C SER A 258 -3.76 4.36 8.18
N ALA A 259 -3.46 5.57 7.71
CA ALA A 259 -4.21 6.25 6.66
C ALA A 259 -3.26 7.00 5.71
N ALA A 260 -3.74 7.29 4.51
CA ALA A 260 -3.04 8.17 3.56
C ALA A 260 -4.06 8.95 2.71
N SER A 261 -3.75 10.17 2.29
CA SER A 261 -4.72 11.09 1.66
C SER A 261 -4.05 12.17 0.77
N ASP A 262 -4.79 12.86 -0.09
CA ASP A 262 -4.27 13.81 -1.09
C ASP A 262 -4.30 15.32 -0.69
N TRP A 263 -4.50 15.62 0.60
CA TRP A 263 -4.69 17.00 1.10
C TRP A 263 -3.41 17.83 1.26
#